data_AF-A0A9P7EXW5-F1
#
_entry.id   AF-A0A9P7EXW5-F1
#
_cell.length_a   1.000
_cell.length_b   1.000
_cell.length_c   1.000
_cell.angle_alpha   90.00
_cell.angle_beta   90.00
_cell.angle_gamma   90.00
#
_symmetry.space_group_name_H-M   'P 1'
#
loop_
_entity.id
_entity.type
_entity.pdbx_description
1 polymer ?
#
loop_
_entity_poly.entity_id
_entity_poly.type
_entity_poly.pdbx_seq_one_letter_code
_entity_poly.pdbx_strand_id
1 'polypeptide(L)'
;MVGTLVDKKDIVRIDKSSALPRLGESLLAQFQKALWACDGGKLDKDSTGVTRRAWKLLDIICCILELARNHLSPSFYTMRLDVCRKIYSQARSSERNDASVSLAVLRKVLHFTFAASDVSRDIANLWSTYWSGKANSHSPEDSDRLLDYLDFIYSYDHEAAYDILLLLGSMGVCCSPAKQHLFIERLIACMDSNMPHHLRHAALRAAHSARERIASIDTIDDARLRDMILTKFSPAILSVLCPHPGTTLANDDLNPFLKYNRDWCYLELVCTLARNSGWHPHLFGDRHIDRCISMISKYCNSEVPTPHPFYIASILLQITPTQTSITLLDSVTEQQWWDVMRSVWKYSPYNIDNARDFKLHLVLLDGTKKYMQIASKSDLEQLIPNVD
;
A
#
# COMPACT_ATOMS: atom_id res chain seq x y z
N MET A 1 38.40 -2.43 24.03
CA MET A 1 37.76 -2.12 22.73
C MET A 1 38.46 -2.98 21.69
N VAL A 2 37.84 -4.06 21.24
CA VAL A 2 38.45 -5.00 20.28
C VAL A 2 38.30 -4.38 18.90
N GLY A 3 39.41 -3.93 18.31
CA GLY A 3 39.44 -3.37 16.96
C GLY A 3 39.46 -4.48 15.92
N THR A 4 38.30 -5.06 15.62
CA THR A 4 38.16 -5.89 14.42
C THR A 4 37.99 -4.98 13.21
N LEU A 5 39.11 -4.65 12.57
CA LEU A 5 39.10 -4.13 11.20
C LEU A 5 38.68 -5.30 10.28
N VAL A 6 37.43 -5.31 9.84
CA VAL A 6 36.98 -6.20 8.78
C VAL A 6 37.35 -5.51 7.46
N ASP A 7 38.30 -6.06 6.71
CA ASP A 7 38.63 -5.56 5.37
C ASP A 7 37.48 -5.94 4.41
N LYS A 8 37.15 -5.05 3.48
CA LYS A 8 36.13 -5.24 2.45
C LYS A 8 36.40 -6.51 1.61
N LYS A 9 37.68 -6.91 1.50
CA LYS A 9 38.12 -8.11 0.79
C LYS A 9 37.81 -9.41 1.55
N ASP A 10 37.71 -9.36 2.88
CA ASP A 10 37.41 -10.53 3.71
C ASP A 10 35.93 -10.93 3.62
N ILE A 11 35.05 -9.97 3.30
CA ILE A 11 33.60 -10.17 3.15
C ILE A 11 33.28 -11.05 1.92
N VAL A 12 34.11 -11.01 0.87
CA VAL A 12 33.88 -11.75 -0.39
C VAL A 12 34.17 -13.26 -0.25
N ARG A 13 34.90 -13.67 0.80
CA ARG A 13 35.26 -15.08 1.05
C ARG A 13 34.39 -15.77 2.11
N ILE A 14 33.44 -15.08 2.73
CA ILE A 14 32.54 -15.69 3.70
C ILE A 14 31.58 -16.59 2.94
N ASP A 15 31.76 -17.90 3.10
CA ASP A 15 30.82 -18.92 2.64
C ASP A 15 29.40 -18.53 3.08
N LYS A 16 28.42 -18.60 2.17
CA LYS A 16 27.01 -18.19 2.32
C LYS A 16 26.23 -19.00 3.38
N SER A 17 26.97 -19.69 4.24
CA SER A 17 26.55 -20.34 5.46
C SER A 17 25.90 -19.37 6.47
N SER A 18 25.29 -19.96 7.49
CA SER A 18 24.61 -19.34 8.64
C SER A 18 25.41 -18.27 9.41
N ALA A 19 26.67 -18.01 9.05
CA ALA A 19 27.51 -16.98 9.63
C ALA A 19 27.12 -15.55 9.23
N LEU A 20 26.62 -15.33 8.00
CA LEU A 20 26.25 -13.99 7.50
C LEU A 20 25.10 -13.34 8.29
N PRO A 21 23.98 -14.04 8.55
CA PRO A 21 22.93 -13.51 9.42
C PRO A 21 23.44 -13.17 10.82
N ARG A 22 24.22 -14.06 11.44
CA ARG A 22 24.81 -13.84 12.78
C ARG A 22 25.77 -12.65 12.83
N LEU A 23 26.55 -12.44 11.77
CA LEU A 23 27.41 -11.26 11.63
C LEU A 23 26.57 -9.98 11.50
N GLY A 24 25.52 -10.01 10.67
CA GLY A 24 24.57 -8.90 10.54
C GLY A 24 23.90 -8.54 11.87
N GLU A 25 23.46 -9.55 12.64
CA GLU A 25 22.90 -9.37 13.99
C GLU A 25 23.90 -8.73 14.94
N SER A 26 25.13 -9.26 14.98
CA SER A 26 26.19 -8.76 15.85
C SER A 26 26.58 -7.32 15.52
N LEU A 27 26.75 -6.99 14.24
CA LEU A 27 27.09 -5.63 13.81
C LEU A 27 25.95 -4.66 14.07
N LEU A 28 24.69 -5.07 13.86
CA LEU A 28 23.54 -4.22 14.21
C LEU A 28 23.50 -3.96 15.72
N ALA A 29 23.69 -4.98 16.55
CA ALA A 29 23.71 -4.83 18.01
C ALA A 29 24.84 -3.87 18.45
N GLN A 30 26.02 -3.96 17.83
CA GLN A 30 27.13 -3.03 18.07
C GLN A 30 26.80 -1.60 17.62
N PHE A 31 26.19 -1.45 16.44
CA PHE A 31 25.78 -0.15 15.94
C PHE A 31 24.74 0.49 16.84
N GLN A 32 23.72 -0.25 17.27
CA GLN A 32 22.74 0.23 18.24
C GLN A 32 23.41 0.64 19.53
N LYS A 33 24.31 -0.19 20.08
CA LYS A 33 25.05 0.15 21.30
C LYS A 33 25.82 1.46 21.13
N ALA A 34 26.47 1.67 19.99
CA ALA A 34 27.14 2.93 19.68
C ALA A 34 26.16 4.11 19.58
N LEU A 35 25.00 3.88 18.95
CA LEU A 35 23.98 4.89 18.72
C LEU A 35 23.27 5.30 20.02
N TRP A 36 23.04 4.36 20.95
CA TRP A 36 22.53 4.61 22.30
C TRP A 36 23.59 5.25 23.20
N ALA A 37 24.88 4.92 23.06
CA ALA A 37 25.94 5.59 23.79
C ALA A 37 26.08 7.08 23.40
N CYS A 38 25.66 7.46 22.20
CA CYS A 38 25.65 8.85 21.74
C CYS A 38 24.46 9.68 22.30
N ASP A 39 23.45 9.05 22.90
CA ASP A 39 22.24 9.74 23.39
C ASP A 39 22.46 10.49 24.73
N GLY A 40 23.55 10.17 25.44
CA GLY A 40 23.81 10.68 26.79
C GLY A 40 24.47 12.05 26.88
N GLY A 41 24.79 12.72 25.76
CA GLY A 41 25.48 14.01 25.81
C GLY A 41 25.23 14.85 24.56
N LYS A 42 25.07 16.16 24.74
CA LYS A 42 25.25 17.14 23.66
C LYS A 42 26.50 16.72 22.89
N LEU A 43 26.33 16.35 21.62
CA LEU A 43 27.44 16.09 20.73
C LEU A 43 28.23 17.39 20.61
N ASP A 44 29.24 17.54 21.47
CA ASP A 44 30.22 18.60 21.31
C ASP A 44 30.80 18.50 19.91
N LYS A 45 31.10 19.66 19.31
CA LYS A 45 31.59 19.78 17.94
C LYS A 45 32.86 18.95 17.67
N ASP A 46 33.53 18.46 18.71
CA ASP A 46 34.73 17.63 18.66
C ASP A 46 34.44 16.11 18.58
N SER A 47 33.18 15.69 18.70
CA SER A 47 32.76 14.27 18.65
C SER A 47 32.70 13.66 17.23
N THR A 48 33.13 14.41 16.21
CA THR A 48 33.08 14.04 14.78
C THR A 48 33.65 12.66 14.48
N GLY A 49 34.66 12.21 15.22
CA GLY A 49 35.30 10.90 15.01
C GLY A 49 34.45 9.69 15.39
N VAL A 50 33.54 9.80 16.37
CA VAL A 50 32.68 8.67 16.79
C VAL A 50 31.47 8.56 15.85
N THR A 51 30.81 9.68 15.58
CA THR A 51 29.66 9.75 14.66
C THR A 51 30.06 9.31 13.25
N ARG A 52 31.22 9.77 12.74
CA ARG A 52 31.72 9.33 11.43
C ARG A 52 32.03 7.84 11.37
N ARG A 53 32.51 7.24 12.48
CA ARG A 53 32.73 5.80 12.57
C ARG A 53 31.42 5.02 12.63
N ALA A 54 30.42 5.52 13.37
CA ALA A 54 29.08 4.94 13.39
C ALA A 54 28.44 4.95 12.00
N TRP A 55 28.57 6.03 11.23
CA TRP A 55 28.07 6.09 9.85
C TRP A 55 28.80 5.13 8.90
N LYS A 56 30.12 5.03 8.99
CA LYS A 56 30.86 4.02 8.22
C LYS A 56 30.45 2.60 8.59
N LEU A 57 30.17 2.35 9.86
CA LEU A 57 29.67 1.06 10.33
C LEU A 57 28.28 0.78 9.79
N LEU A 58 27.40 1.78 9.73
CA LEU A 58 26.09 1.66 9.10
C LEU A 58 26.23 1.25 7.64
N ASP A 59 27.09 1.89 6.87
CA ASP A 59 27.32 1.52 5.46
C ASP A 59 27.75 0.05 5.29
N ILE A 60 28.61 -0.44 6.20
CA ILE A 60 29.06 -1.85 6.19
C ILE A 60 27.90 -2.78 6.57
N ILE A 61 27.14 -2.43 7.61
CA ILE A 61 25.95 -3.19 8.03
C ILE A 61 24.95 -3.27 6.89
N CYS A 62 24.69 -2.14 6.23
CA CYS A 62 23.84 -2.04 5.07
C CYS A 62 24.26 -3.05 3.99
N CYS A 63 25.53 -3.03 3.56
CA CYS A 63 26.00 -3.98 2.56
C CYS A 63 25.86 -5.45 3.02
N ILE A 64 26.15 -5.76 4.29
CA ILE A 64 26.04 -7.14 4.82
C ILE A 64 24.58 -7.59 4.87
N LEU A 65 23.65 -6.72 5.26
CA LEU A 65 22.22 -7.02 5.32
C LEU A 65 21.62 -7.20 3.92
N GLU A 66 22.05 -6.42 2.93
CA GLU A 66 21.69 -6.64 1.52
C GLU A 66 22.13 -8.03 1.04
N LEU A 67 23.37 -8.42 1.36
CA LEU A 67 23.90 -9.74 1.01
C LEU A 67 23.19 -10.89 1.76
N ALA A 68 22.73 -10.65 2.99
CA ALA A 68 22.07 -11.64 3.83
C ALA A 68 20.54 -11.64 3.72
N ARG A 69 19.93 -10.81 2.87
CA ARG A 69 18.49 -10.53 2.83
C ARG A 69 17.61 -11.78 2.89
N ASN A 70 17.93 -12.81 2.10
CA ASN A 70 17.14 -14.04 2.00
C ASN A 70 17.30 -15.00 3.19
N HIS A 71 18.12 -14.64 4.18
CA HIS A 71 18.51 -15.50 5.31
C HIS A 71 18.26 -14.85 6.67
N LEU A 72 17.66 -13.65 6.72
CA LEU A 72 17.37 -12.95 7.97
C LEU A 72 16.07 -13.44 8.62
N SER A 73 16.08 -13.60 9.94
CA SER A 73 14.89 -13.99 10.73
C SER A 73 13.88 -12.84 10.84
N PRO A 74 12.56 -13.13 10.91
CA PRO A 74 11.53 -12.13 11.14
C PRO A 74 11.61 -11.33 12.45
N SER A 75 12.26 -11.87 13.47
CA SER A 75 12.49 -11.15 14.73
C SER A 75 13.41 -9.93 14.59
N PHE A 76 14.16 -9.82 13.48
CA PHE A 76 15.01 -8.68 13.19
C PHE A 76 14.19 -7.41 12.84
N TYR A 77 12.86 -7.49 12.73
CA TYR A 77 12.01 -6.42 12.16
C TYR A 77 11.56 -5.36 13.18
N THR A 78 11.20 -5.75 14.41
CA THR A 78 10.70 -4.83 15.45
C THR A 78 11.77 -3.87 15.99
N MET A 79 13.05 -4.26 15.90
CA MET A 79 14.19 -3.51 16.42
C MET A 79 14.61 -2.29 15.55
N ARG A 80 13.98 -2.07 14.37
CA ARG A 80 14.51 -1.19 13.32
C ARG A 80 13.87 0.19 13.21
N LEU A 81 12.58 0.35 13.49
CA LEU A 81 11.92 1.66 13.44
C LEU A 81 12.53 2.64 14.45
N ASP A 82 12.92 2.16 15.63
CA ASP A 82 13.65 2.95 16.62
C ASP A 82 15.01 3.45 16.11
N VAL A 83 15.70 2.64 15.30
CA VAL A 83 16.97 3.02 14.66
C VAL A 83 16.71 4.06 13.57
N CYS A 84 15.70 3.84 12.71
CA CYS A 84 15.25 4.85 11.73
C CYS A 84 14.92 6.18 12.41
N ARG A 85 14.14 6.11 13.50
CA ARG A 85 13.73 7.27 14.30
C ARG A 85 14.94 8.06 14.77
N LYS A 86 15.94 7.39 15.35
CA LYS A 86 17.11 8.09 15.87
C LYS A 86 17.98 8.69 14.78
N ILE A 87 18.16 7.96 13.69
CA ILE A 87 18.90 8.46 12.53
C ILE A 87 18.21 9.68 11.93
N TYR A 88 16.88 9.66 11.80
CA TYR A 88 16.09 10.80 11.34
C TYR A 88 16.17 11.99 12.32
N SER A 89 15.99 11.77 13.62
CA SER A 89 16.11 12.84 14.63
C SER A 89 17.49 13.48 14.62
N GLN A 90 18.55 12.69 14.43
CA GLN A 90 19.91 13.20 14.28
C GLN A 90 20.08 13.97 12.96
N ALA A 91 19.60 13.44 11.84
CA ALA A 91 19.65 14.08 10.54
C ALA A 91 18.91 15.44 10.52
N ARG A 92 17.75 15.52 11.18
CA ARG A 92 16.94 16.74 11.30
C ARG A 92 17.59 17.75 12.24
N SER A 93 18.15 17.30 13.37
CA SER A 93 18.89 18.20 14.27
C SER A 93 20.24 18.65 13.68
N SER A 94 20.80 17.89 12.74
CA SER A 94 22.02 18.24 12.02
C SER A 94 21.78 19.13 10.80
N GLU A 95 20.58 19.68 10.58
CA GLU A 95 20.20 20.58 9.46
C GLU A 95 21.14 21.79 9.24
N ARG A 96 22.09 22.05 10.15
CA ARG A 96 23.20 22.99 9.91
C ARG A 96 24.33 22.44 9.02
N ASN A 97 24.38 21.14 8.74
CA ASN A 97 25.42 20.49 7.93
C ASN A 97 24.77 19.50 6.93
N ASP A 98 24.86 19.82 5.64
CA ASP A 98 24.65 18.98 4.45
C ASP A 98 23.45 18.00 4.47
N ALA A 99 22.26 18.51 4.14
CA ALA A 99 21.02 17.72 4.01
C ALA A 99 21.14 16.51 3.08
N SER A 100 22.06 16.53 2.11
CA SER A 100 22.25 15.43 1.16
C SER A 100 22.79 14.15 1.83
N VAL A 101 23.67 14.31 2.82
CA VAL A 101 24.27 13.19 3.57
C VAL A 101 23.20 12.54 4.45
N SER A 102 22.41 13.36 5.12
CA SER A 102 21.28 12.93 5.96
C SER A 102 20.23 12.14 5.16
N LEU A 103 19.87 12.61 3.97
CA LEU A 103 18.92 11.93 3.08
C LEU A 103 19.48 10.60 2.57
N ALA A 104 20.75 10.56 2.15
CA ALA A 104 21.37 9.34 1.66
C ALA A 104 21.41 8.23 2.73
N VAL A 105 21.72 8.62 3.97
CA VAL A 105 21.70 7.73 5.13
C VAL A 105 20.30 7.21 5.40
N LEU A 106 19.31 8.10 5.42
CA LEU A 106 17.94 7.71 5.73
C LEU A 106 17.35 6.82 4.64
N ARG A 107 17.66 7.09 3.37
CA ARG A 107 17.32 6.22 2.24
C ARG A 107 17.90 4.83 2.39
N LYS A 108 19.17 4.71 2.81
CA LYS A 108 19.77 3.40 3.13
C LYS A 108 18.96 2.71 4.22
N VAL A 109 18.72 3.40 5.34
CA VAL A 109 18.01 2.83 6.48
C VAL A 109 16.59 2.38 6.13
N LEU A 110 15.86 3.19 5.36
CA LEU A 110 14.55 2.80 4.82
C LEU A 110 14.67 1.59 3.92
N HIS A 111 15.62 1.57 2.98
CA HIS A 111 15.89 0.41 2.14
C HIS A 111 16.10 -0.86 2.97
N PHE A 112 16.80 -0.78 4.10
CA PHE A 112 16.95 -1.92 5.01
C PHE A 112 15.69 -2.32 5.73
N THR A 113 14.89 -1.35 6.16
CA THR A 113 13.57 -1.62 6.75
C THR A 113 12.69 -2.34 5.74
N PHE A 114 12.74 -1.94 4.46
CA PHE A 114 12.07 -2.59 3.32
C PHE A 114 12.52 -4.02 3.04
N ALA A 115 13.83 -4.18 2.89
CA ALA A 115 14.43 -5.49 2.64
C ALA A 115 14.11 -6.46 3.79
N ALA A 116 13.98 -5.95 5.02
CA ALA A 116 13.54 -6.72 6.17
C ALA A 116 12.05 -6.99 6.19
N SER A 117 11.18 -6.02 5.91
CA SER A 117 9.72 -6.21 6.01
C SER A 117 9.16 -7.20 4.98
N ASP A 118 10.04 -7.91 4.26
CA ASP A 118 9.75 -8.75 3.08
C ASP A 118 8.90 -8.01 2.06
N VAL A 119 9.00 -6.67 2.05
CA VAL A 119 8.28 -5.86 1.10
C VAL A 119 9.13 -5.84 -0.16
N SER A 120 8.67 -6.61 -1.14
CA SER A 120 9.26 -6.61 -2.46
C SER A 120 9.08 -5.24 -3.11
N ARG A 121 10.19 -4.68 -3.62
CA ARG A 121 10.15 -3.49 -4.48
C ARG A 121 9.72 -3.79 -5.90
N ASP A 122 9.77 -5.06 -6.30
CA ASP A 122 9.20 -5.49 -7.57
C ASP A 122 7.72 -5.10 -7.58
N ILE A 123 7.36 -4.24 -8.53
CA ILE A 123 5.99 -3.76 -8.73
C ILE A 123 5.06 -4.96 -8.92
N ALA A 124 5.54 -6.07 -9.52
CA ALA A 124 4.76 -7.30 -9.68
C ALA A 124 4.27 -7.85 -8.35
N ASN A 125 5.10 -7.72 -7.32
CA ASN A 125 4.84 -8.22 -5.98
C ASN A 125 4.14 -7.20 -5.08
N LEU A 126 4.17 -5.91 -5.44
CA LEU A 126 3.51 -4.83 -4.70
C LEU A 126 2.06 -5.19 -4.31
N TRP A 127 1.37 -5.84 -5.24
CA TRP A 127 -0.04 -6.16 -5.13
C TRP A 127 -0.32 -7.60 -4.71
N SER A 128 0.63 -8.52 -4.88
CA SER A 128 0.46 -9.93 -4.48
C SER A 128 0.83 -10.19 -3.03
N THR A 129 1.62 -9.30 -2.41
CA THR A 129 2.05 -9.48 -1.04
C THR A 129 0.86 -9.27 -0.11
N TYR A 130 0.24 -10.37 0.30
CA TYR A 130 -0.62 -10.37 1.48
C TYR A 130 0.28 -9.99 2.64
N TRP A 131 0.14 -8.77 3.13
CA TRP A 131 0.85 -8.31 4.30
C TRP A 131 0.27 -9.02 5.51
N SER A 132 0.67 -10.28 5.68
CA SER A 132 0.38 -11.16 6.82
C SER A 132 1.15 -10.74 8.06
N GLY A 133 1.71 -9.52 8.06
CA GLY A 133 2.23 -8.89 9.23
C GLY A 133 1.16 -9.02 10.29
N LYS A 134 1.34 -9.99 11.20
CA LYS A 134 0.73 -9.95 12.52
C LYS A 134 0.86 -8.51 12.91
N ALA A 135 -0.27 -7.87 13.24
CA ALA A 135 -0.35 -6.49 13.68
C ALA A 135 0.47 -6.34 14.96
N ASN A 136 1.78 -6.49 14.81
CA ASN A 136 2.81 -6.24 15.77
C ASN A 136 2.63 -4.77 16.07
N SER A 137 2.72 -4.46 17.36
CA SER A 137 2.34 -3.23 18.03
C SER A 137 3.08 -1.99 17.48
N HIS A 138 2.83 -1.63 16.23
CA HIS A 138 3.26 -0.37 15.67
C HIS A 138 2.38 0.71 16.27
N SER A 139 3.05 1.64 16.95
CA SER A 139 2.39 2.76 17.57
C SER A 139 1.94 3.75 16.48
N PRO A 140 0.81 4.45 16.62
CA PRO A 140 0.44 5.54 15.72
C PRO A 140 1.58 6.56 15.53
N GLU A 141 2.40 6.77 16.56
CA GLU A 141 3.57 7.65 16.56
C GLU A 141 4.65 7.23 15.55
N ASP A 142 4.79 5.93 15.27
CA ASP A 142 5.72 5.46 14.24
C ASP A 142 5.23 5.80 12.83
N SER A 143 3.90 5.69 12.61
CA SER A 143 3.27 6.08 11.36
C SER A 143 3.35 7.59 11.14
N ASP A 144 3.10 8.37 12.20
CA ASP A 144 3.17 9.84 12.17
C ASP A 144 4.56 10.34 11.78
N ARG A 145 5.62 9.70 12.29
CA ARG A 145 7.00 10.06 11.95
C ARG A 145 7.36 9.72 10.51
N LEU A 146 6.92 8.55 10.04
CA LEU A 146 7.10 8.17 8.64
C LEU A 146 6.38 9.16 7.73
N LEU A 147 5.19 9.61 8.13
CA LEU A 147 4.45 10.63 7.43
C LEU A 147 5.15 11.99 7.45
N ASP A 148 5.69 12.43 8.60
CA ASP A 148 6.49 13.67 8.68
C ASP A 148 7.70 13.61 7.75
N TYR A 149 8.29 12.42 7.61
CA TYR A 149 9.38 12.24 6.68
C TYR A 149 8.91 12.25 5.22
N LEU A 150 7.81 11.56 4.90
CA LEU A 150 7.20 11.59 3.56
C LEU A 150 6.88 13.04 3.15
N ASP A 151 6.30 13.82 4.05
CA ASP A 151 6.01 15.24 3.86
C ASP A 151 7.25 16.05 3.46
N PHE A 152 8.39 15.74 4.09
CA PHE A 152 9.66 16.39 3.79
C PHE A 152 10.25 15.98 2.43
N ILE A 153 10.10 14.72 2.02
CA ILE A 153 10.87 14.18 0.88
C ILE A 153 10.08 13.93 -0.41
N TYR A 154 8.74 13.92 -0.39
CA TYR A 154 7.95 13.47 -1.53
C TYR A 154 8.20 14.26 -2.82
N SER A 155 8.68 15.50 -2.73
CA SER A 155 9.03 16.34 -3.89
C SER A 155 10.49 16.22 -4.36
N TYR A 156 11.35 15.53 -3.60
CA TYR A 156 12.80 15.51 -3.82
C TYR A 156 13.36 14.10 -4.06
N ASP A 157 12.82 13.09 -3.37
CA ASP A 157 13.28 11.70 -3.48
C ASP A 157 12.07 10.75 -3.58
N HIS A 158 11.59 10.56 -4.82
CA HIS A 158 10.46 9.68 -5.11
C HIS A 158 10.70 8.22 -4.72
N GLU A 159 11.95 7.76 -4.69
CA GLU A 159 12.29 6.38 -4.33
C GLU A 159 12.17 6.17 -2.82
N ALA A 160 12.64 7.12 -2.03
CA ALA A 160 12.44 7.08 -0.58
C ALA A 160 10.95 7.32 -0.21
N ALA A 161 10.23 8.15 -0.97
CA ALA A 161 8.79 8.33 -0.78
C ALA A 161 8.00 7.05 -1.11
N TYR A 162 8.38 6.36 -2.19
CA TYR A 162 7.85 5.06 -2.59
C TYR A 162 8.02 4.05 -1.46
N ASP A 163 9.24 3.90 -0.95
CA ASP A 163 9.52 3.09 0.23
C ASP A 163 8.57 3.47 1.37
N ILE A 164 8.54 4.72 1.85
CA ILE A 164 7.70 5.07 3.00
C ILE A 164 6.22 4.68 2.81
N LEU A 165 5.66 4.91 1.61
CA LEU A 165 4.27 4.55 1.32
C LEU A 165 4.04 3.04 1.40
N LEU A 166 4.96 2.23 0.91
CA LEU A 166 4.89 0.79 1.08
C LEU A 166 4.91 0.39 2.56
N LEU A 167 5.68 1.11 3.38
CA LEU A 167 5.84 0.78 4.80
C LEU A 167 4.55 1.13 5.54
N LEU A 168 4.05 2.35 5.33
CA LEU A 168 2.78 2.81 5.86
C LEU A 168 1.63 1.88 5.45
N GLY A 169 1.62 1.44 4.19
CA GLY A 169 0.65 0.44 3.75
C GLY A 169 0.79 -0.88 4.51
N SER A 170 2.01 -1.37 4.72
CA SER A 170 2.30 -2.67 5.34
C SER A 170 2.00 -2.72 6.82
N MET A 171 2.11 -1.59 7.50
CA MET A 171 1.79 -1.47 8.91
C MET A 171 0.30 -1.69 9.15
N GLY A 172 -0.57 -1.39 8.17
CA GLY A 172 -2.04 -1.46 8.33
C GLY A 172 -2.60 -0.53 9.43
N VAL A 173 -1.72 0.23 10.09
CA VAL A 173 -2.02 1.22 11.11
C VAL A 173 -2.12 2.57 10.40
N CYS A 174 -3.17 3.33 10.66
CA CYS A 174 -3.20 4.72 10.22
C CYS A 174 -2.61 5.62 11.31
N CYS A 175 -2.04 6.72 10.84
CA CYS A 175 -1.54 7.84 11.60
C CYS A 175 -2.52 8.26 12.72
N SER A 176 -2.02 8.96 13.72
CA SER A 176 -2.85 9.56 14.76
C SER A 176 -3.93 10.46 14.15
N PRO A 177 -5.05 10.69 14.85
CA PRO A 177 -6.11 11.58 14.36
C PRO A 177 -5.59 12.95 13.91
N ALA A 178 -4.57 13.49 14.61
CA ALA A 178 -3.96 14.77 14.27
C ALA A 178 -3.21 14.76 12.91
N LYS A 179 -2.73 13.60 12.47
CA LYS A 179 -1.92 13.43 11.25
C LYS A 179 -2.69 12.79 10.09
N GLN A 180 -3.95 12.40 10.31
CA GLN A 180 -4.77 11.80 9.27
C GLN A 180 -4.95 12.72 8.05
N HIS A 181 -5.14 14.03 8.26
CA HIS A 181 -5.25 14.99 7.16
C HIS A 181 -4.03 14.97 6.26
N LEU A 182 -2.84 15.08 6.87
CA LEU A 182 -1.57 15.10 6.18
C LEU A 182 -1.32 13.77 5.43
N PHE A 183 -1.73 12.65 6.02
CA PHE A 183 -1.63 11.35 5.35
C PHE A 183 -2.43 11.34 4.05
N ILE A 184 -3.69 11.76 4.10
CA ILE A 184 -4.53 11.77 2.89
C ILE A 184 -4.03 12.80 1.86
N GLU A 185 -3.60 13.99 2.29
CA GLU A 185 -3.00 14.98 1.38
C GLU A 185 -1.78 14.41 0.65
N ARG A 186 -0.93 13.66 1.34
CA ARG A 186 0.25 13.03 0.75
C ARG A 186 -0.12 11.88 -0.17
N LEU A 187 -1.13 11.07 0.16
CA LEU A 187 -1.65 10.07 -0.77
C LEU A 187 -2.16 10.71 -2.06
N ILE A 188 -2.95 11.78 -1.97
CA ILE A 188 -3.46 12.52 -3.14
C ILE A 188 -2.30 13.05 -3.98
N ALA A 189 -1.35 13.74 -3.34
CA ALA A 189 -0.20 14.31 -4.02
C ALA A 189 0.65 13.23 -4.72
N CYS A 190 0.88 12.09 -4.08
CA CYS A 190 1.64 10.97 -4.65
C CYS A 190 0.89 10.21 -5.74
N MET A 191 -0.44 10.27 -5.79
CA MET A 191 -1.27 9.70 -6.86
C MET A 191 -1.48 10.64 -8.06
N ASP A 192 -1.05 11.90 -7.95
CA ASP A 192 -1.13 12.88 -9.03
C ASP A 192 -0.48 12.37 -10.32
N SER A 193 -1.10 12.66 -11.47
CA SER A 193 -0.65 12.13 -12.77
C SER A 193 0.78 12.54 -13.16
N ASN A 194 1.34 13.59 -12.55
CA ASN A 194 2.72 14.01 -12.77
C ASN A 194 3.75 13.23 -11.95
N MET A 195 3.29 12.39 -11.01
CA MET A 195 4.17 11.57 -10.17
C MET A 195 4.62 10.29 -10.90
N PRO A 196 5.83 9.77 -10.57
CA PRO A 196 6.30 8.51 -11.11
C PRO A 196 5.30 7.37 -10.90
N HIS A 197 5.20 6.49 -11.88
CA HIS A 197 4.23 5.38 -11.88
C HIS A 197 4.32 4.49 -10.64
N HIS A 198 5.54 4.11 -10.23
CA HIS A 198 5.75 3.29 -9.04
C HIS A 198 5.27 4.01 -7.76
N LEU A 199 5.48 5.33 -7.66
CA LEU A 199 5.07 6.14 -6.52
C LEU A 199 3.54 6.21 -6.43
N ARG A 200 2.87 6.46 -7.56
CA ARG A 200 1.40 6.42 -7.66
C ARG A 200 0.83 5.08 -7.23
N HIS A 201 1.46 3.99 -7.66
CA HIS A 201 1.06 2.63 -7.30
C HIS A 201 1.24 2.35 -5.80
N ALA A 202 2.36 2.75 -5.20
CA ALA A 202 2.57 2.63 -3.76
C ALA A 202 1.56 3.45 -2.96
N ALA A 203 1.22 4.65 -3.41
CA ALA A 203 0.21 5.49 -2.79
C ALA A 203 -1.18 4.83 -2.84
N LEU A 204 -1.59 4.28 -3.99
CA LEU A 204 -2.83 3.53 -4.11
C LEU A 204 -2.83 2.28 -3.21
N ARG A 205 -1.69 1.57 -3.11
CA ARG A 205 -1.56 0.41 -2.22
C ARG A 205 -1.71 0.80 -0.74
N ALA A 206 -1.13 1.93 -0.34
CA ALA A 206 -1.26 2.49 1.01
C ALA A 206 -2.69 2.94 1.31
N ALA A 207 -3.34 3.61 0.35
CA ALA A 207 -4.76 3.96 0.40
C ALA A 207 -5.64 2.72 0.62
N HIS A 208 -5.38 1.66 -0.14
CA HIS A 208 -6.10 0.39 0.02
C HIS A 208 -5.92 -0.23 1.41
N SER A 209 -4.72 -0.18 1.97
CA SER A 209 -4.50 -0.66 3.35
C SER A 209 -5.27 0.17 4.39
N ALA A 210 -5.45 1.47 4.16
CA ALA A 210 -6.18 2.38 5.04
C ALA A 210 -7.68 2.50 4.73
N ARG A 211 -8.20 1.75 3.75
CA ARG A 211 -9.53 1.94 3.14
C ARG A 211 -10.70 2.02 4.12
N GLU A 212 -10.72 1.20 5.17
CA GLU A 212 -11.83 1.19 6.15
C GLU A 212 -11.90 2.51 6.93
N ARG A 213 -10.73 3.10 7.27
CA ARG A 213 -10.68 4.41 7.93
C ARG A 213 -11.03 5.54 6.96
N ILE A 214 -10.60 5.43 5.70
CA ILE A 214 -10.93 6.42 4.67
C ILE A 214 -12.44 6.41 4.35
N ALA A 215 -13.05 5.23 4.29
CA ALA A 215 -14.49 5.08 4.07
C ALA A 215 -15.33 5.63 5.24
N SER A 216 -14.80 5.64 6.45
CA SER A 216 -15.44 6.16 7.66
C SER A 216 -15.36 7.70 7.76
N ILE A 217 -15.49 8.41 6.65
CA ILE A 217 -15.28 9.87 6.58
C ILE A 217 -16.28 10.67 7.41
N ASP A 218 -17.48 10.14 7.65
CA ASP A 218 -18.51 10.84 8.44
C ASP A 218 -18.13 11.00 9.90
N THR A 219 -17.16 10.22 10.39
CA THR A 219 -16.63 10.35 11.76
C THR A 219 -15.58 11.46 11.87
N ILE A 220 -15.29 12.18 10.77
CA ILE A 220 -14.34 13.30 10.76
C ILE A 220 -15.09 14.60 11.04
N ASP A 221 -14.83 15.21 12.20
CA ASP A 221 -15.46 16.47 12.61
C ASP A 221 -15.04 17.66 11.72
N ASP A 222 -13.82 17.62 11.18
CA ASP A 222 -13.31 18.66 10.29
C ASP A 222 -14.01 18.61 8.91
N ALA A 223 -14.96 19.52 8.71
CA ALA A 223 -15.71 19.65 7.47
C ALA A 223 -14.83 19.97 6.26
N ARG A 224 -13.75 20.74 6.43
CA ARG A 224 -12.84 21.10 5.33
C ARG A 224 -12.00 19.90 4.91
N LEU A 225 -11.50 19.14 5.88
CA LEU A 225 -10.81 17.89 5.63
C LEU A 225 -11.72 16.90 4.90
N ARG A 226 -12.94 16.72 5.39
CA ARG A 226 -13.94 15.86 4.75
C ARG A 226 -14.23 16.29 3.30
N ASP A 227 -14.46 17.57 3.04
CA ASP A 227 -14.69 18.09 1.69
C ASP A 227 -13.48 17.83 0.77
N MET A 228 -12.27 18.08 1.25
CA MET A 228 -11.04 17.80 0.50
C MET A 228 -10.91 16.29 0.17
N ILE A 229 -11.18 15.41 1.13
CA ILE A 229 -11.10 13.96 0.92
C ILE A 229 -12.12 13.57 -0.17
N LEU A 230 -13.38 13.99 -0.04
CA LEU A 230 -14.41 13.64 -1.01
C LEU A 230 -14.11 14.16 -2.42
N THR A 231 -13.69 15.42 -2.53
CA THR A 231 -13.49 16.10 -3.82
C THR A 231 -12.17 15.77 -4.52
N LYS A 232 -11.11 15.45 -3.77
CA LYS A 232 -9.77 15.25 -4.35
C LYS A 232 -9.28 13.81 -4.30
N PHE A 233 -9.73 13.01 -3.33
CA PHE A 233 -9.24 11.64 -3.19
C PHE A 233 -9.78 10.72 -4.27
N SER A 234 -11.08 10.82 -4.53
CA SER A 234 -11.79 10.07 -5.58
C SER A 234 -11.11 10.20 -6.97
N PRO A 235 -10.92 11.41 -7.55
CA PRO A 235 -10.26 11.54 -8.84
C PRO A 235 -8.78 11.12 -8.80
N ALA A 236 -8.09 11.30 -7.68
CA ALA A 236 -6.70 10.86 -7.52
C ALA A 236 -6.55 9.33 -7.55
N ILE A 237 -7.51 8.56 -7.04
CA ILE A 237 -7.52 7.10 -7.22
C ILE A 237 -7.57 6.76 -8.72
N LEU A 238 -8.44 7.43 -9.47
CA LEU A 238 -8.64 7.13 -10.89
C LEU A 238 -7.43 7.52 -11.75
N SER A 239 -6.71 8.60 -11.41
CA SER A 239 -5.49 9.02 -12.13
C SER A 239 -4.35 8.01 -12.06
N VAL A 240 -4.37 7.10 -11.09
CA VAL A 240 -3.41 5.98 -11.02
C VAL A 240 -3.68 4.95 -12.13
N LEU A 241 -4.96 4.71 -12.46
CA LEU A 241 -5.37 3.70 -13.45
C LEU A 241 -5.41 4.22 -14.89
N CYS A 242 -5.73 5.51 -15.04
CA CYS A 242 -5.95 6.17 -16.32
C CYS A 242 -5.02 7.39 -16.41
N PRO A 243 -3.72 7.20 -16.70
CA PRO A 243 -2.83 8.32 -16.92
C PRO A 243 -3.33 9.21 -18.07
N HIS A 244 -3.08 10.52 -17.97
CA HIS A 244 -3.56 11.49 -18.95
C HIS A 244 -3.13 11.11 -20.39
N PRO A 245 -3.98 11.38 -21.40
CA PRO A 245 -3.60 11.19 -22.80
C PRO A 245 -2.31 11.97 -23.10
N GLY A 246 -1.27 11.27 -23.54
CA GLY A 246 0.05 11.85 -23.82
C GLY A 246 1.12 11.51 -22.78
N THR A 247 0.77 10.93 -21.63
CA THR A 247 1.76 10.28 -20.77
C THR A 247 2.22 8.98 -21.44
N THR A 248 3.51 8.88 -21.77
CA THR A 248 4.09 7.66 -22.33
C THR A 248 3.86 6.50 -21.35
N LEU A 249 3.09 5.48 -21.76
CA LEU A 249 2.95 4.25 -20.98
C LEU A 249 4.34 3.65 -20.81
N ALA A 250 4.82 3.57 -19.57
CA ALA A 250 6.08 2.88 -19.29
C ALA A 250 5.96 1.40 -19.70
N ASN A 251 7.07 0.75 -20.06
CA ASN A 251 7.09 -0.68 -20.42
C ASN A 251 6.44 -1.58 -19.35
N ASP A 252 6.41 -1.15 -18.08
CA ASP A 252 5.76 -1.84 -16.96
C ASP A 252 4.24 -1.99 -17.13
N ASP A 253 3.59 -1.10 -17.90
CA ASP A 253 2.16 -1.14 -18.20
C ASP A 253 1.79 -2.24 -19.21
N LEU A 254 2.76 -3.07 -19.65
CA LEU A 254 2.50 -4.22 -20.50
C LEU A 254 2.30 -5.53 -19.72
N ASN A 255 2.66 -5.60 -18.44
CA ASN A 255 2.51 -6.83 -17.65
C ASN A 255 1.03 -7.06 -17.25
N PRO A 256 0.38 -8.13 -17.75
CA PRO A 256 -1.03 -8.41 -17.44
C PRO A 256 -1.26 -8.71 -15.95
N PHE A 257 -0.30 -9.34 -15.26
CA PHE A 257 -0.40 -9.66 -13.83
C PHE A 257 -0.40 -8.40 -12.96
N LEU A 258 0.41 -7.40 -13.33
CA LEU A 258 0.42 -6.10 -12.69
C LEU A 258 -0.96 -5.45 -12.74
N LYS A 259 -1.58 -5.47 -13.92
CA LYS A 259 -2.93 -4.93 -14.10
C LYS A 259 -3.95 -5.71 -13.28
N TYR A 260 -3.85 -7.03 -13.23
CA TYR A 260 -4.80 -7.87 -12.50
C TYR A 260 -4.87 -7.51 -11.01
N ASN A 261 -3.74 -7.56 -10.30
CA ASN A 261 -3.73 -7.32 -8.86
C ASN A 261 -3.94 -5.84 -8.50
N ARG A 262 -3.45 -4.90 -9.33
CA ARG A 262 -3.75 -3.47 -9.17
C ARG A 262 -5.25 -3.19 -9.29
N ASP A 263 -5.88 -3.73 -10.34
CA ASP A 263 -7.30 -3.52 -10.59
C ASP A 263 -8.15 -4.18 -9.48
N TRP A 264 -7.71 -5.31 -8.92
CA TRP A 264 -8.35 -5.89 -7.72
C TRP A 264 -8.26 -4.94 -6.52
N CYS A 265 -7.06 -4.45 -6.21
CA CYS A 265 -6.82 -3.54 -5.10
C CYS A 265 -7.65 -2.24 -5.21
N TYR A 266 -7.76 -1.72 -6.44
CA TYR A 266 -8.65 -0.61 -6.76
C TYR A 266 -10.13 -0.94 -6.49
N LEU A 267 -10.62 -2.08 -7.00
CA LEU A 267 -12.02 -2.46 -6.85
C LEU A 267 -12.38 -2.70 -5.38
N GLU A 268 -11.49 -3.29 -4.58
CA GLU A 268 -11.71 -3.48 -3.15
C GLU A 268 -11.74 -2.13 -2.40
N LEU A 269 -10.85 -1.19 -2.76
CA LEU A 269 -10.89 0.18 -2.23
C LEU A 269 -12.21 0.87 -2.57
N VAL A 270 -12.60 0.92 -3.85
CA VAL A 270 -13.83 1.58 -4.30
C VAL A 270 -15.08 0.94 -3.69
N CYS A 271 -15.13 -0.40 -3.62
CA CYS A 271 -16.22 -1.12 -2.97
C CYS A 271 -16.32 -0.75 -1.48
N THR A 272 -15.19 -0.58 -0.80
CA THR A 272 -15.18 -0.15 0.61
C THR A 272 -15.69 1.28 0.77
N LEU A 273 -15.25 2.21 -0.11
CA LEU A 273 -15.76 3.59 -0.11
C LEU A 273 -17.27 3.65 -0.37
N ALA A 274 -17.77 2.83 -1.31
CA ALA A 274 -19.17 2.75 -1.68
C ALA A 274 -20.11 2.29 -0.54
N ARG A 275 -19.58 1.71 0.54
CA ARG A 275 -20.37 1.36 1.73
C ARG A 275 -20.87 2.60 2.47
N ASN A 276 -20.24 3.74 2.27
CA ASN A 276 -20.64 5.02 2.83
C ASN A 276 -21.27 5.87 1.71
N SER A 277 -22.55 6.25 1.89
CA SER A 277 -23.32 7.01 0.91
C SER A 277 -22.78 8.41 0.62
N GLY A 278 -22.00 9.00 1.55
CA GLY A 278 -21.29 10.26 1.32
C GLY A 278 -20.30 10.19 0.15
N TRP A 279 -19.79 9.00 -0.18
CA TRP A 279 -18.91 8.80 -1.33
C TRP A 279 -19.66 8.65 -2.66
N HIS A 280 -20.95 8.33 -2.66
CA HIS A 280 -21.69 8.00 -3.89
C HIS A 280 -21.64 9.10 -4.95
N PRO A 281 -21.87 10.39 -4.63
CA PRO A 281 -21.81 11.47 -5.62
C PRO A 281 -20.42 11.61 -6.27
N HIS A 282 -19.36 11.34 -5.51
CA HIS A 282 -17.98 11.45 -5.98
C HIS A 282 -17.58 10.24 -6.82
N LEU A 283 -17.89 9.02 -6.37
CA LEU A 283 -17.65 7.80 -7.15
C LEU A 283 -18.40 7.84 -8.49
N PHE A 284 -19.62 8.40 -8.49
CA PHE A 284 -20.39 8.63 -9.69
C PHE A 284 -19.80 9.75 -10.56
N GLY A 285 -19.62 10.95 -10.00
CA GLY A 285 -19.17 12.15 -10.71
C GLY A 285 -17.76 12.03 -11.29
N ASP A 286 -16.87 11.33 -10.59
CA ASP A 286 -15.49 11.10 -11.02
C ASP A 286 -15.34 9.85 -11.91
N ARG A 287 -16.46 9.24 -12.35
CA ARG A 287 -16.50 8.18 -13.36
C ARG A 287 -15.92 6.82 -12.92
N HIS A 288 -15.96 6.52 -11.62
CA HIS A 288 -15.59 5.18 -11.15
C HIS A 288 -16.56 4.10 -11.65
N ILE A 289 -17.84 4.46 -11.86
CA ILE A 289 -18.84 3.55 -12.44
C ILE A 289 -18.49 3.19 -13.88
N ASP A 290 -18.23 4.18 -14.74
CA ASP A 290 -17.78 3.96 -16.13
C ASP A 290 -16.55 3.04 -16.16
N ARG A 291 -15.62 3.26 -15.23
CA ARG A 291 -14.43 2.41 -15.11
C ARG A 291 -14.80 0.97 -14.76
N CYS A 292 -15.68 0.75 -13.79
CA CYS A 292 -16.16 -0.59 -13.43
C CYS A 292 -16.88 -1.28 -14.61
N ILE A 293 -17.70 -0.55 -15.36
CA ILE A 293 -18.40 -1.07 -16.55
C ILE A 293 -17.38 -1.49 -17.61
N SER A 294 -16.36 -0.66 -17.87
CA SER A 294 -15.28 -1.00 -18.81
C SER A 294 -14.47 -2.25 -18.41
N MET A 295 -14.48 -2.59 -17.11
CA MET A 295 -13.82 -3.78 -16.57
C MET A 295 -14.66 -5.06 -16.69
N ILE A 296 -15.97 -4.97 -16.97
CA ILE A 296 -16.86 -6.15 -17.08
C ILE A 296 -16.35 -7.11 -18.16
N SER A 297 -16.14 -6.61 -19.38
CA SER A 297 -15.71 -7.45 -20.50
C SER A 297 -14.35 -8.12 -20.26
N LYS A 298 -13.49 -7.49 -19.47
CA LYS A 298 -12.14 -7.96 -19.12
C LYS A 298 -12.19 -9.09 -18.09
N TYR A 299 -13.05 -9.01 -17.07
CA TYR A 299 -13.01 -9.92 -15.92
C TYR A 299 -14.16 -10.92 -15.86
N CYS A 300 -15.31 -10.61 -16.45
CA CYS A 300 -16.50 -11.46 -16.36
C CYS A 300 -16.57 -12.54 -17.44
N ASN A 301 -15.69 -12.47 -18.44
CA ASN A 301 -15.56 -13.47 -19.50
C ASN A 301 -14.37 -14.42 -19.29
N SER A 302 -13.70 -14.34 -18.14
CA SER A 302 -12.57 -15.23 -17.83
C SER A 302 -13.08 -16.62 -17.45
N GLU A 303 -12.39 -17.66 -17.95
CA GLU A 303 -12.64 -19.05 -17.53
C GLU A 303 -12.20 -19.31 -16.09
N VAL A 304 -11.19 -18.58 -15.63
CA VAL A 304 -10.67 -18.68 -14.27
C VAL A 304 -11.55 -17.83 -13.35
N PRO A 305 -12.12 -18.37 -12.27
CA PRO A 305 -12.83 -17.58 -11.28
C PRO A 305 -11.90 -16.54 -10.65
N THR A 306 -12.33 -15.29 -10.62
CA THR A 306 -11.58 -14.16 -10.06
C THR A 306 -12.46 -13.36 -9.09
N PRO A 307 -11.89 -12.63 -8.12
CA PRO A 307 -12.68 -11.80 -7.22
C PRO A 307 -13.21 -10.52 -7.88
N HIS A 308 -12.68 -10.09 -9.03
CA HIS A 308 -13.06 -8.81 -9.65
C HIS A 308 -14.57 -8.67 -9.91
N PRO A 309 -15.28 -9.66 -10.50
CA PRO A 309 -16.73 -9.58 -10.70
C PRO A 309 -17.50 -9.37 -9.41
N PHE A 310 -17.05 -9.97 -8.29
CA PHE A 310 -17.66 -9.78 -6.96
C PHE A 310 -17.66 -8.32 -6.52
N TYR A 311 -16.51 -7.65 -6.63
CA TYR A 311 -16.41 -6.23 -6.28
C TYR A 311 -17.10 -5.33 -7.29
N ILE A 312 -17.01 -5.62 -8.60
CA ILE A 312 -17.72 -4.86 -9.64
C ILE A 312 -19.23 -4.87 -9.38
N ALA A 313 -19.82 -6.05 -9.20
CA ALA A 313 -21.24 -6.20 -8.88
C ALA A 313 -21.60 -5.43 -7.60
N SER A 314 -20.80 -5.59 -6.56
CA SER A 314 -21.00 -4.92 -5.27
C SER A 314 -21.01 -3.40 -5.40
N ILE A 315 -20.10 -2.82 -6.17
CA ILE A 315 -20.01 -1.37 -6.42
C ILE A 315 -21.26 -0.88 -7.17
N LEU A 316 -21.60 -1.54 -8.27
CA LEU A 316 -22.73 -1.16 -9.11
C LEU A 316 -24.06 -1.23 -8.33
N LEU A 317 -24.24 -2.25 -7.50
CA LEU A 317 -25.44 -2.42 -6.68
C LEU A 317 -25.52 -1.41 -5.52
N GLN A 318 -24.40 -1.10 -4.86
CA GLN A 318 -24.38 -0.17 -3.72
C GLN A 318 -24.56 1.29 -4.13
N ILE A 319 -24.01 1.69 -5.28
CA ILE A 319 -24.11 3.07 -5.77
C ILE A 319 -25.41 3.30 -6.55
N THR A 320 -26.23 2.25 -6.74
CA THR A 320 -27.55 2.40 -7.37
C THR A 320 -28.40 3.35 -6.51
N PRO A 321 -28.75 4.55 -7.02
CA PRO A 321 -29.49 5.51 -6.22
C PRO A 321 -30.86 4.92 -5.88
N THR A 322 -31.20 4.94 -4.59
CA THR A 322 -32.51 4.48 -4.10
C THR A 322 -33.64 5.35 -4.67
N GLN A 323 -33.32 6.57 -5.12
CA GLN A 323 -34.27 7.50 -5.71
C GLN A 323 -33.57 8.31 -6.83
N THR A 324 -34.18 8.34 -8.02
CA THR A 324 -34.20 9.46 -8.99
C THR A 324 -33.26 9.58 -10.20
N SER A 325 -32.31 8.69 -10.52
CA SER A 325 -31.76 8.69 -11.91
C SER A 325 -31.39 7.30 -12.42
N ILE A 326 -32.28 6.75 -13.25
CA ILE A 326 -32.20 5.45 -13.92
C ILE A 326 -31.03 5.42 -14.95
N THR A 327 -30.52 6.59 -15.36
CA THR A 327 -29.76 6.78 -16.61
C THR A 327 -28.37 6.14 -16.71
N LEU A 328 -27.66 5.84 -15.62
CA LEU A 328 -26.28 5.33 -15.72
C LEU A 328 -26.18 3.81 -15.51
N LEU A 329 -27.05 3.20 -14.71
CA LEU A 329 -27.17 1.73 -14.73
C LEU A 329 -27.76 1.22 -16.05
N ASP A 330 -28.52 2.05 -16.77
CA ASP A 330 -28.97 1.75 -18.14
C ASP A 330 -27.80 1.54 -19.12
N SER A 331 -26.62 2.08 -18.81
CA SER A 331 -25.42 1.86 -19.62
C SER A 331 -24.86 0.44 -19.48
N VAL A 332 -25.25 -0.28 -18.41
CA VAL A 332 -24.96 -1.70 -18.25
C VAL A 332 -26.06 -2.48 -18.94
N THR A 333 -25.73 -3.16 -20.03
CA THR A 333 -26.69 -3.98 -20.75
C THR A 333 -27.14 -5.17 -19.91
N GLU A 334 -28.31 -5.73 -20.21
CA GLU A 334 -28.79 -6.96 -19.55
C GLU A 334 -27.75 -8.09 -19.66
N GLN A 335 -27.09 -8.21 -20.81
CA GLN A 335 -26.01 -9.19 -21.01
C GLN A 335 -24.82 -8.92 -20.10
N GLN A 336 -24.40 -7.67 -19.91
CA GLN A 336 -23.29 -7.34 -19.00
C GLN A 336 -23.65 -7.65 -17.54
N TRP A 337 -24.88 -7.35 -17.12
CA TRP A 337 -25.37 -7.73 -15.80
C TRP A 337 -25.34 -9.25 -15.60
N TRP A 338 -25.79 -9.97 -16.62
CA TRP A 338 -25.77 -11.42 -16.62
C TRP A 338 -24.35 -11.98 -16.51
N ASP A 339 -23.40 -11.48 -17.30
CA ASP A 339 -22.00 -11.92 -17.29
C ASP A 339 -21.34 -11.64 -15.92
N VAL A 340 -21.61 -10.46 -15.34
CA VAL A 340 -21.15 -10.12 -13.99
C VAL A 340 -21.70 -11.10 -12.97
N MET A 341 -23.02 -11.25 -12.88
CA MET A 341 -23.64 -12.11 -11.87
C MET A 341 -23.24 -13.57 -12.03
N ARG A 342 -23.16 -14.05 -13.28
CA ARG A 342 -22.69 -15.40 -13.57
C ARG A 342 -21.29 -15.63 -13.00
N SER A 343 -20.39 -14.68 -13.20
CA SER A 343 -19.00 -14.78 -12.73
C SER A 343 -18.87 -14.60 -11.21
N VAL A 344 -19.72 -13.77 -10.59
CA VAL A 344 -19.84 -13.67 -9.12
C VAL A 344 -20.17 -15.02 -8.51
N TRP A 345 -21.20 -15.71 -9.03
CA TRP A 345 -21.65 -16.99 -8.48
C TRP A 345 -20.64 -18.11 -8.69
N LYS A 346 -19.90 -18.11 -9.82
CA LYS A 346 -18.75 -19.01 -10.02
C LYS A 346 -17.64 -18.79 -9.00
N TYR A 347 -17.42 -17.56 -8.54
CA TYR A 347 -16.40 -17.24 -7.55
C TYR A 347 -16.87 -17.46 -6.10
N SER A 348 -18.18 -17.41 -5.83
CA SER A 348 -18.73 -17.48 -4.48
C SER A 348 -18.20 -18.62 -3.61
N PRO A 349 -18.04 -19.88 -4.09
CA PRO A 349 -17.52 -20.96 -3.26
C PRO A 349 -16.13 -20.71 -2.67
N TYR A 350 -15.32 -19.86 -3.32
CA TYR A 350 -13.96 -19.53 -2.87
C TYR A 350 -13.91 -18.39 -1.84
N ASN A 351 -15.04 -17.71 -1.57
CA ASN A 351 -15.09 -16.51 -0.73
C ASN A 351 -16.03 -16.61 0.49
N ILE A 352 -16.73 -17.73 0.66
CA ILE A 352 -17.72 -17.91 1.76
C ILE A 352 -17.07 -17.75 3.15
N ASP A 353 -15.79 -18.11 3.29
CA ASP A 353 -15.08 -18.06 4.57
C ASP A 353 -14.59 -16.65 4.96
N ASN A 354 -14.67 -15.67 4.06
CA ASN A 354 -14.24 -14.31 4.36
C ASN A 354 -15.36 -13.51 5.05
N ALA A 355 -15.32 -13.45 6.38
CA ALA A 355 -16.31 -12.74 7.19
C ALA A 355 -16.53 -11.26 6.78
N ARG A 356 -15.54 -10.61 6.15
CA ARG A 356 -15.67 -9.22 5.66
C ARG A 356 -16.66 -9.08 4.50
N ASP A 357 -16.94 -10.18 3.80
CA ASP A 357 -17.71 -10.18 2.56
C ASP A 357 -19.15 -10.66 2.77
N PHE A 358 -19.54 -11.10 3.97
CA PHE A 358 -20.91 -11.58 4.23
C PHE A 358 -21.99 -10.53 3.93
N LYS A 359 -21.76 -9.25 4.30
CA LYS A 359 -22.70 -8.16 3.96
C LYS A 359 -22.80 -7.94 2.46
N LEU A 360 -21.72 -8.15 1.72
CA LEU A 360 -21.71 -8.03 0.27
C LEU A 360 -22.51 -9.16 -0.38
N HIS A 361 -22.50 -10.38 0.18
CA HIS A 361 -23.34 -11.48 -0.32
C HIS A 361 -24.84 -11.16 -0.26
N LEU A 362 -25.31 -10.45 0.77
CA LEU A 362 -26.71 -10.02 0.84
C LEU A 362 -27.05 -9.03 -0.29
N VAL A 363 -26.18 -8.04 -0.53
CA VAL A 363 -26.34 -7.09 -1.64
C VAL A 363 -26.38 -7.83 -2.98
N LEU A 364 -25.51 -8.83 -3.17
CA LEU A 364 -25.45 -9.64 -4.38
C LEU A 364 -26.69 -10.52 -4.56
N LEU A 365 -27.24 -11.06 -3.48
CA LEU A 365 -28.49 -11.83 -3.52
C LEU A 365 -29.66 -10.96 -3.98
N ASP A 366 -29.77 -9.74 -3.47
CA ASP A 366 -30.81 -8.80 -3.87
C ASP A 366 -30.62 -8.34 -5.32
N GLY A 367 -29.37 -8.07 -5.73
CA GLY A 367 -29.05 -7.80 -7.13
C GLY A 367 -29.39 -8.97 -8.05
N THR A 368 -29.11 -10.21 -7.63
CA THR A 368 -29.45 -11.43 -8.36
C THR A 368 -30.96 -11.55 -8.53
N LYS A 369 -31.73 -11.37 -7.47
CA LYS A 369 -33.20 -11.35 -7.55
C LYS A 369 -33.73 -10.26 -8.48
N LYS A 370 -33.06 -9.11 -8.56
CA LYS A 370 -33.50 -7.99 -9.39
C LYS A 370 -33.17 -8.20 -10.87
N TYR A 371 -31.99 -8.73 -11.18
CA TYR A 371 -31.46 -8.74 -12.56
C TYR A 371 -31.34 -10.13 -13.20
N MET A 372 -31.47 -11.24 -12.43
CA MET A 372 -31.48 -12.61 -12.95
C MET A 372 -32.88 -13.22 -13.06
N GLN A 373 -33.97 -12.45 -12.90
CA GLN A 373 -35.34 -12.96 -13.17
C GLN A 373 -35.56 -13.40 -14.64
N ILE A 374 -34.65 -13.03 -15.52
CA ILE A 374 -34.66 -13.34 -16.95
C ILE A 374 -33.91 -14.66 -17.25
N ALA A 375 -33.21 -15.22 -16.28
CA ALA A 375 -32.45 -16.45 -16.42
C ALA A 375 -33.36 -17.66 -16.64
N SER A 376 -33.00 -18.54 -17.58
CA SER A 376 -33.68 -19.84 -17.67
C SER A 376 -33.35 -20.66 -16.42
N LYS A 377 -34.26 -21.55 -16.01
CA LYS A 377 -34.04 -22.49 -14.90
C LYS A 377 -32.74 -23.29 -15.08
N SER A 378 -32.45 -23.73 -16.31
CA SER A 378 -31.22 -24.45 -16.65
C SER A 378 -29.95 -23.60 -16.43
N ASP A 379 -30.00 -22.29 -16.66
CA ASP A 379 -28.86 -21.42 -16.42
C ASP A 379 -28.57 -21.23 -14.93
N LEU A 380 -29.63 -21.16 -14.11
CA LEU A 380 -29.51 -21.07 -12.66
C LEU A 380 -29.00 -22.39 -12.05
N GLU A 381 -29.46 -23.54 -12.55
CA GLU A 381 -29.00 -24.87 -12.13
C GLU A 381 -27.52 -25.11 -12.46
N GLN A 382 -27.01 -24.55 -13.56
CA GLN A 382 -25.57 -24.63 -13.89
C GLN A 382 -24.69 -23.72 -13.03
N LEU A 383 -25.26 -22.65 -12.48
CA LEU A 383 -24.51 -21.67 -11.69
C LEU A 383 -24.29 -22.08 -10.24
N ILE A 384 -25.16 -22.95 -9.74
CA ILE A 384 -25.17 -23.36 -8.35
C ILE A 384 -25.09 -24.89 -8.32
N PRO A 385 -23.91 -25.48 -8.55
CA PRO A 385 -23.79 -26.92 -8.69
C PRO A 385 -24.13 -27.72 -7.42
N ASN A 386 -24.33 -27.07 -6.26
CA ASN A 386 -24.54 -27.72 -4.95
C ASN A 386 -25.37 -26.87 -3.95
N VAL A 387 -26.55 -26.37 -4.31
CA VAL A 387 -27.49 -25.83 -3.29
C VAL A 387 -28.70 -26.75 -3.23
N ASP A 388 -28.74 -27.54 -2.14
CA ASP A 388 -29.97 -28.17 -1.64
C ASP A 388 -30.92 -27.12 -1.03
#